data_AF-A0A0J1FIU9-F1
#
_entry.id   AF-A0A0J1FIU9-F1
#
_cell.length_a   1.000
_cell.length_b   1.000
_cell.length_c   1.000
_cell.angle_alpha   90.00
_cell.angle_beta   90.00
_cell.angle_gamma   90.00
#
_symmetry.space_group_name_H-M   'P 1'
#
loop_
_entity.id
_entity.type
_entity.pdbx_description
1 polymer ?
#
loop_
_entity_poly.entity_id
_entity_poly.type
_entity_poly.pdbx_seq_one_letter_code
_entity_poly.pdbx_strand_id
1 'polypeptide(L)'
;MEGVIRILEIDDPNAPVPEERLAVAETPAPSVSAHPNGAFGLIEAILCVHENDLQEFLLRYEEYLNVKARAENNLNIFELGGSRLTSSPR
;
A
#
# COMPACT_ATOMS: atom_id res chain seq x y z
N MET A 1 24.04 -2.41 -6.99
CA MET A 1 22.79 -1.72 -6.63
C MET A 1 21.75 -2.79 -6.46
N GLU A 2 21.44 -3.14 -5.22
CA GLU A 2 20.40 -4.11 -4.91
C GLU A 2 19.05 -3.49 -5.28
N GLY A 3 18.37 -4.10 -6.24
CA GLY A 3 17.03 -3.71 -6.64
C GLY A 3 16.13 -4.93 -6.56
N VAL A 4 15.34 -5.03 -5.50
CA VAL A 4 14.16 -5.88 -5.34
C VAL A 4 13.34 -5.17 -4.23
N ILE A 5 12.06 -4.83 -4.44
CA ILE A 5 10.91 -5.71 -4.20
C ILE A 5 9.78 -5.35 -5.18
N ARG A 6 9.19 -6.35 -5.84
CA ARG A 6 7.88 -6.27 -6.52
C ARG A 6 6.90 -7.11 -5.72
N ILE A 7 5.92 -6.48 -5.07
CA ILE A 7 4.79 -7.20 -4.46
C ILE A 7 3.60 -7.02 -5.40
N LEU A 8 3.06 -8.16 -5.85
CA LEU A 8 1.87 -8.25 -6.68
C LEU A 8 0.82 -9.00 -5.84
N GLU A 9 -0.18 -8.29 -5.31
CA GLU A 9 -1.31 -8.92 -4.63
C GLU A 9 -2.39 -9.20 -5.69
N ILE A 10 -2.49 -10.45 -6.13
CA ILE A 10 -3.54 -10.96 -7.01
C ILE A 10 -4.25 -12.08 -6.25
N ASP A 11 -5.47 -11.81 -5.79
CA ASP A 11 -6.30 -12.79 -5.07
C ASP A 11 -6.83 -13.91 -5.98
N ASP A 12 -6.92 -13.67 -7.31
CA ASP A 12 -7.26 -14.67 -8.34
C ASP A 12 -6.53 -14.34 -9.66
N PRO A 13 -5.62 -15.20 -10.17
CA PRO A 13 -4.86 -14.96 -11.40
C PRO A 13 -5.71 -14.88 -12.67
N ASN A 14 -6.99 -15.25 -12.61
CA ASN A 14 -7.90 -15.22 -13.75
C ASN A 14 -8.97 -14.13 -13.66
N ALA A 15 -9.05 -13.40 -12.54
CA ALA A 15 -9.97 -12.29 -12.40
C ALA A 15 -9.39 -11.04 -13.07
N PRO A 16 -10.19 -10.25 -13.83
CA PRO A 16 -9.76 -8.94 -14.27
C PRO A 16 -9.46 -8.10 -13.03
N VAL A 17 -8.18 -7.80 -12.81
CA VAL A 17 -7.72 -6.95 -11.70
C VAL A 17 -8.23 -5.54 -11.99
N PRO A 18 -9.16 -4.98 -11.19
CA PRO A 18 -9.46 -3.57 -11.29
C PRO A 18 -8.15 -2.84 -11.02
N GLU A 19 -7.85 -1.82 -11.82
CA GLU A 19 -6.64 -0.97 -11.77
C GLU A 19 -6.31 -0.36 -10.38
N GLU A 20 -7.17 -0.64 -9.38
CA GLU A 20 -7.26 -0.03 -8.06
C GLU A 20 -6.70 -0.91 -6.92
N ARG A 21 -6.25 -2.14 -7.18
CA ARG A 21 -5.69 -3.03 -6.14
C ARG A 21 -4.17 -3.17 -6.29
N LEU A 22 -3.46 -2.46 -5.41
CA LEU A 22 -2.01 -2.31 -5.33
C LEU A 22 -1.34 -1.65 -6.55
N ALA A 23 -1.35 -0.31 -6.55
CA ALA A 23 -0.36 0.44 -7.31
C ALA A 23 0.97 0.44 -6.56
N VAL A 24 1.94 -0.34 -7.04
CA VAL A 24 3.35 -0.03 -6.78
C VAL A 24 3.61 1.33 -7.43
N ALA A 25 3.81 2.36 -6.61
CA ALA A 25 4.39 3.61 -7.10
C ALA A 25 5.86 3.32 -7.41
N GLU A 26 6.14 2.81 -8.60
CA GLU A 26 7.49 2.88 -9.15
C GLU A 26 7.92 4.36 -9.09
N THR A 27 9.16 4.64 -8.68
CA THR A 27 9.70 5.99 -8.85
C THR A 27 9.74 6.25 -10.35
N PRO A 28 8.92 7.18 -10.89
CA PRO A 28 8.84 7.34 -12.32
C PRO A 28 10.18 7.83 -12.84
N ALA A 29 10.64 7.29 -13.97
CA ALA A 29 11.78 7.83 -14.69
C ALA A 29 11.54 9.34 -14.94
N PRO A 30 12.59 10.19 -14.92
CA PRO A 30 12.45 11.66 -14.92
C PRO A 30 11.72 12.25 -16.14
N SER A 31 11.33 11.45 -17.13
CA SER A 31 10.45 11.84 -18.23
C SER A 31 9.00 11.46 -17.92
N VAL A 32 8.38 12.10 -16.93
CA VAL A 32 6.95 11.91 -16.67
C VAL A 32 6.17 12.79 -17.64
N SER A 33 5.61 12.18 -18.69
CA SER A 33 4.43 12.73 -19.35
C SER A 33 3.38 12.96 -18.26
N ALA A 34 2.91 14.21 -18.12
CA ALA A 34 1.96 14.60 -17.08
C ALA A 34 0.86 13.54 -16.91
N HIS A 35 0.71 13.01 -15.70
CA HIS A 35 -0.38 12.10 -15.37
C HIS A 35 -1.70 12.75 -15.81
N PRO A 36 -2.68 12.02 -16.38
CA PRO A 36 -3.88 12.61 -17.00
C PRO A 36 -4.71 13.51 -16.06
N ASN A 37 -4.54 13.37 -14.74
CA ASN A 37 -5.19 14.22 -13.73
C ASN A 37 -4.21 15.19 -13.00
N GLY A 38 -2.94 15.28 -13.42
CA GLY A 38 -1.93 16.12 -12.79
C GLY A 38 -1.38 15.61 -11.45
N ALA A 39 -1.72 14.39 -11.03
CA ALA A 39 -1.17 13.79 -9.82
C ALA A 39 0.35 13.56 -9.93
N PHE A 40 1.06 13.89 -8.87
CA PHE A 40 2.51 13.77 -8.78
C PHE A 40 2.96 12.84 -7.63
N GLY A 41 2.01 12.28 -6.87
CA GLY A 41 2.30 11.35 -5.77
C GLY A 41 1.05 10.90 -5.02
N LEU A 42 1.23 9.91 -4.14
CA LEU A 42 0.22 9.39 -3.22
C LEU A 42 0.59 9.83 -1.80
N ILE A 43 -0.35 10.44 -1.07
CA ILE A 43 -0.13 10.83 0.33
C ILE A 43 -0.58 9.75 1.29
N GLU A 44 -1.72 9.11 1.03
CA GLU A 44 -2.29 8.11 1.94
C GLU A 44 -3.18 7.11 1.22
N ALA A 45 -3.15 5.87 1.69
CA ALA A 45 -4.15 4.84 1.42
C ALA A 45 -4.81 4.42 2.75
N ILE A 46 -6.14 4.25 2.75
CA ILE A 46 -6.90 3.80 3.91
C ILE A 46 -7.60 2.49 3.58
N LEU A 47 -7.35 1.44 4.38
CA LEU A 47 -7.95 0.12 4.22
C LEU A 47 -8.83 -0.23 5.42
N CYS A 48 -10.07 -0.64 5.13
CA CYS A 48 -10.94 -1.23 6.14
C CYS A 48 -10.70 -2.74 6.17
N VAL A 49 -10.20 -3.25 7.28
CA VAL A 49 -9.87 -4.67 7.46
C VAL A 49 -10.86 -5.27 8.44
N HIS A 50 -11.41 -6.44 8.12
CA HIS A 50 -12.30 -7.14 9.04
C HIS A 50 -11.59 -7.40 10.37
N GLU A 51 -12.25 -7.16 11.51
CA GLU A 51 -11.63 -7.27 12.84
C GLU A 51 -10.86 -8.59 13.06
N ASN A 52 -11.44 -9.70 12.61
CA ASN A 52 -10.84 -11.04 12.73
C ASN A 52 -9.53 -11.21 11.92
N ASP A 53 -9.35 -10.43 10.85
CA ASP A 53 -8.21 -10.54 9.95
C ASP A 53 -7.13 -9.49 10.25
N LEU A 54 -7.41 -8.55 11.18
CA LEU A 54 -6.57 -7.39 11.44
C LEU A 54 -5.15 -7.80 11.86
N GLN A 55 -5.00 -8.79 12.73
CA GLN A 55 -3.67 -9.22 13.20
C GLN A 55 -2.84 -9.86 12.08
N GLU A 56 -3.46 -10.71 11.27
CA GLU A 56 -2.80 -11.33 10.12
C GLU A 56 -2.39 -10.26 9.09
N PHE A 57 -3.31 -9.32 8.79
CA PHE A 57 -3.04 -8.18 7.94
C PHE A 57 -1.84 -7.36 8.43
N LEU A 58 -1.78 -7.02 9.72
CA LEU A 58 -0.70 -6.24 10.29
C LEU A 58 0.64 -6.97 10.17
N LEU A 59 0.72 -8.22 10.58
CA LEU A 59 1.96 -9.01 10.48
C LEU A 59 2.46 -9.09 9.03
N ARG A 60 1.54 -9.35 8.10
CA ARG A 60 1.84 -9.45 6.68
C ARG A 60 2.36 -8.13 6.11
N TYR A 61 1.68 -7.03 6.40
CA TYR A 61 2.09 -5.71 5.89
C TYR A 61 3.35 -5.17 6.57
N GLU A 62 3.60 -5.51 7.84
CA GLU A 62 4.87 -5.21 8.50
C GLU A 62 6.04 -5.92 7.84
N GLU A 63 5.86 -7.18 7.42
CA GLU A 63 6.86 -7.94 6.67
C GLU A 63 7.08 -7.34 5.27
N TYR A 64 6.00 -7.04 4.55
CA TYR A 64 6.06 -6.50 3.19
C TYR A 64 6.70 -5.10 3.12
N LEU A 65 6.34 -4.24 4.07
CA LEU A 65 6.80 -2.86 4.11
C LEU A 65 8.11 -2.71 4.90
N ASN A 66 8.53 -3.76 5.61
CA ASN A 66 9.67 -3.76 6.53
C ASN A 66 9.62 -2.59 7.54
N VAL A 67 8.39 -2.24 7.98
CA VAL A 67 8.10 -1.16 8.93
C VAL A 67 7.03 -1.65 9.90
N LYS A 68 7.19 -1.36 11.19
CA LYS A 68 6.19 -1.67 12.21
C LYS A 68 5.01 -0.71 12.14
N ALA A 69 3.80 -1.24 12.27
CA ALA A 69 2.61 -0.42 12.35
C ALA A 69 2.59 0.33 13.69
N ARG A 70 2.30 1.62 13.64
CA ARG A 70 2.04 2.43 14.83
C ARG A 70 0.54 2.44 15.10
N ALA A 71 0.14 1.95 16.27
CA ALA A 71 -1.24 2.07 16.71
C ALA A 71 -1.56 3.53 17.10
N GLU A 72 -2.66 4.06 16.59
CA GLU A 72 -3.18 5.38 16.93
C GLU A 72 -4.71 5.32 17.06
N ASN A 73 -5.23 5.36 18.29
CA ASN A 73 -6.65 5.13 18.58
C ASN A 73 -7.12 3.78 18.02
N ASN A 74 -8.11 3.79 17.13
CA ASN A 74 -8.64 2.60 16.45
C ASN A 74 -8.01 2.38 15.07
N LEU A 75 -6.87 3.01 14.78
CA LEU A 75 -6.17 2.94 13.50
C LEU A 75 -4.78 2.33 13.68
N ASN A 76 -4.26 1.73 12.61
CA ASN A 76 -2.87 1.28 12.52
C ASN A 76 -2.22 1.95 11.32
N ILE A 77 -1.07 2.60 11.55
CA ILE A 77 -0.45 3.47 10.56
C ILE A 77 0.95 2.93 10.24
N PHE A 78 1.23 2.71 8.96
CA PHE A 78 2.56 2.45 8.42
C PHE A 78 3.09 3.73 7.79
N GLU A 79 4.16 4.29 8.33
CA GLU A 79 4.84 5.46 7.77
C GLU A 79 5.79 5.02 6.66
N LEU A 80 5.57 5.49 5.43
CA LEU A 80 6.31 5.10 4.22
C LEU A 80 7.15 6.28 3.69
N GLY A 81 7.65 7.10 4.60
CA GLY A 81 8.42 8.30 4.30
C GLY A 81 7.54 9.47 3.87
N GLY A 82 7.24 9.57 2.57
CA GLY A 82 6.42 10.65 1.99
C GLY A 82 4.93 10.34 1.91
N SER A 83 4.55 9.12 2.27
CA SER A 83 3.18 8.62 2.24
C SER A 83 2.92 7.72 3.44
N ARG A 84 1.66 7.32 3.63
CA ARG A 84 1.28 6.39 4.69
C ARG A 84 0.20 5.40 4.25
N LEU A 85 0.18 4.24 4.90
CA LEU A 85 -0.92 3.29 4.83
C LEU A 85 -1.60 3.25 6.20
N THR A 86 -2.91 3.47 6.22
CA THR A 86 -3.72 3.43 7.42
C THR A 86 -4.70 2.26 7.31
N SER A 87 -4.74 1.37 8.30
CA SER A 87 -5.80 0.37 8.43
C SER A 87 -6.73 0.67 9.60
N SER A 88 -8.02 0.49 9.37
CA SER A 88 -9.07 0.54 10.40
C SER A 88 -9.74 -0.83 10.48
N PRO A 89 -10.03 -1.35 11.69
CA PRO A 89 -10.96 -2.45 11.84
C PRO A 89 -12.35 -2.05 11.32
N ARG A 90 -13.08 -3.01 10.76
CA ARG A 90 -14.48 -2.92 10.32
C ARG A 90 -15.27 -4.11 10.82
#